data_AF-A0A5B7VAJ3-F1
#
_entry.id   AF-A0A5B7VAJ3-F1
#
_cell.length_a   1.000
_cell.length_b   1.000
_cell.length_c   1.000
_cell.angle_alpha   90.00
_cell.angle_beta   90.00
_cell.angle_gamma   90.00
#
_symmetry.space_group_name_H-M   'P 1'
#
loop_
_entity.id
_entity.type
_entity.pdbx_description
1 polymer ?
#
loop_
_entity_poly.entity_id
_entity_poly.type
_entity_poly.pdbx_seq_one_letter_code
_entity_poly.pdbx_strand_id
1 'polypeptide(L)' 'MPALPSWLTGPLWSQFEELLPMQGEFNPNHPLGCHRRRTGDRTVFDRLVQVLVFGCGYRKLSVFQPYADAW' A
#
# COMPACT_ATOMS: atom_id res chain seq x y z
N MET A 1 12.27 19.19 1.18
CA MET A 1 12.25 17.79 0.71
C MET A 1 12.48 17.81 -0.79
N PRO A 2 13.57 17.21 -1.31
CA PRO A 2 13.75 17.11 -2.76
C PRO A 2 12.62 16.25 -3.35
N ALA A 3 11.97 16.75 -4.39
CA ALA A 3 10.92 16.02 -5.07
C ALA A 3 11.55 14.86 -5.85
N LEU A 4 11.18 13.62 -5.51
CA LEU A 4 11.54 12.44 -6.28
C LEU A 4 10.90 12.56 -7.66
N PRO A 5 11.64 12.44 -8.78
CA PRO A 5 11.02 12.51 -10.09
C PRO A 5 10.10 11.29 -10.30
N SER A 6 8.91 11.52 -10.86
CA SER A 6 7.84 10.51 -10.94
C SER A 6 8.22 9.24 -11.70
N TRP A 7 9.15 9.34 -12.66
CA TRP A 7 9.64 8.20 -13.42
C TRP A 7 10.38 7.18 -12.54
N LEU A 8 10.92 7.59 -11.39
CA LEU A 8 11.71 6.74 -10.50
C LEU A 8 10.84 5.77 -9.67
N THR A 9 9.56 6.07 -9.49
CA THR A 9 8.63 5.24 -8.69
C THR A 9 8.43 3.85 -9.30
N GLY A 10 8.51 3.72 -10.63
CA GLY A 10 8.41 2.44 -11.33
C GLY A 10 9.59 1.50 -11.03
N PRO A 11 10.83 1.92 -11.31
CA PRO A 11 12.02 1.14 -10.97
C PRO A 11 12.18 0.81 -9.48
N LEU A 12 11.82 1.75 -8.59
CA LEU A 12 11.84 1.50 -7.15
C LEU A 12 10.82 0.43 -6.74
N TRP A 13 9.64 0.44 -7.37
CA TRP A 13 8.67 -0.62 -7.14
C TRP A 13 9.21 -1.98 -7.56
N SER A 14 9.84 -2.11 -8.74
CA SER A 14 10.39 -3.39 -9.19
C SER A 14 11.43 -3.97 -8.22
N GLN A 15 12.31 -3.13 -7.69
CA GLN A 15 13.29 -3.56 -6.68
C GLN A 15 12.62 -3.90 -5.34
N PHE A 16 11.59 -3.15 -4.95
CA PHE A 16 10.88 -3.38 -3.70
C PHE A 16 10.06 -4.67 -3.74
N GLU A 17 9.38 -4.94 -4.85
CA GLU A 17 8.55 -6.13 -5.07
C GLU A 17 9.38 -7.42 -4.96
N GLU A 18 10.62 -7.41 -5.46
CA GLU A 18 11.54 -8.56 -5.35
C GLU A 18 11.89 -8.92 -3.90
N LEU A 19 11.81 -7.95 -2.98
CA LEU A 19 12.10 -8.15 -1.56
C LEU A 19 10.86 -8.58 -0.76
N LEU A 20 9.68 -8.57 -1.36
CA LEU A 20 8.45 -8.90 -0.65
C LEU A 20 8.30 -10.42 -0.51
N PRO A 21 7.94 -10.91 0.69
CA PRO A 21 7.59 -12.31 0.85
C PRO A 21 6.34 -12.65 0.03
N MET A 22 6.21 -13.93 -0.38
CA MET A 22 4.94 -14.42 -0.88
C MET A 22 3.89 -14.32 0.23
N GLN A 23 2.81 -13.58 -0.05
CA GLN A 23 1.72 -13.38 0.88
C GLN A 23 0.44 -13.96 0.28
N GLY A 24 -0.35 -14.63 1.12
CA GLY A 24 -1.68 -15.09 0.73
C GLY A 24 -2.67 -13.94 0.54
N GLU A 25 -3.80 -14.23 -0.10
CA GLU A 25 -4.89 -13.27 -0.28
C GLU A 25 -5.53 -12.87 1.07
N PHE A 26 -5.43 -13.73 2.08
CA PHE A 26 -5.98 -13.53 3.41
C PHE A 26 -4.92 -13.69 4.49
N ASN A 27 -5.18 -13.10 5.66
CA ASN A 27 -4.30 -13.25 6.81
C ASN A 27 -4.27 -14.73 7.27
N PRO A 28 -3.09 -15.37 7.33
CA PRO A 28 -2.97 -16.78 7.72
C PRO A 28 -3.43 -17.06 9.16
N ASN A 29 -3.45 -16.04 10.02
CA ASN A 29 -3.89 -16.15 11.41
C ASN A 29 -5.40 -15.87 11.58
N HIS A 30 -6.14 -15.59 10.49
CA HIS A 30 -7.56 -15.32 10.58
C HIS A 30 -8.37 -16.62 10.66
N PRO A 31 -9.21 -16.82 11.69
CA PRO A 31 -9.88 -18.11 11.96
C PRO A 31 -10.68 -18.68 10.80
N LEU A 32 -11.30 -17.81 9.99
CA LEU A 32 -12.10 -18.20 8.82
C LEU A 32 -11.40 -17.94 7.49
N GLY A 33 -10.23 -17.29 7.50
CA GLY A 33 -9.48 -16.97 6.28
C GLY A 33 -10.24 -16.20 5.17
N CYS A 34 -11.40 -15.57 5.43
CA CYS A 34 -12.26 -15.05 4.35
C CYS A 34 -12.78 -13.62 4.53
N HIS A 35 -12.75 -13.03 5.73
CA HIS A 35 -13.45 -11.76 6.00
C HIS A 35 -12.63 -10.49 5.71
N ARG A 36 -11.38 -10.62 5.28
CA ARG A 36 -10.58 -9.46 4.88
C ARG A 36 -9.48 -9.82 3.90
N ARG A 37 -9.72 -9.51 2.63
CA ARG A 37 -8.67 -9.60 1.61
C ARG A 37 -7.55 -8.61 1.93
N ARG A 38 -6.33 -9.07 1.75
CA ARG A 38 -5.11 -8.28 1.88
C ARG A 38 -5.09 -7.20 0.79
N THR A 39 -4.72 -5.98 1.18
CA THR A 39 -4.47 -4.91 0.21
C THR A 39 -3.25 -5.25 -0.64
N GLY A 40 -3.34 -5.07 -1.97
CA GLY A 40 -2.24 -5.37 -2.88
C GLY A 40 -1.00 -4.53 -2.58
N ASP A 41 0.18 -5.14 -2.70
CA ASP A 41 1.46 -4.54 -2.35
C ASP A 41 1.74 -3.24 -3.09
N ARG A 42 1.40 -3.20 -4.39
CA ARG A 42 1.56 -1.99 -5.21
C ARG A 42 0.76 -0.81 -4.66
N THR A 43 -0.47 -1.07 -4.24
CA THR A 43 -1.34 -0.04 -3.66
C THR A 43 -0.75 0.50 -2.35
N VAL A 44 -0.21 -0.38 -1.49
CA VAL A 44 0.43 0.04 -0.24
C VAL A 44 1.65 0.90 -0.53
N PHE A 45 2.52 0.48 -1.46
CA PHE A 45 3.71 1.22 -1.85
C PHE A 45 3.39 2.63 -2.37
N ASP A 46 2.42 2.75 -3.28
CA ASP A 46 2.03 4.06 -3.83
C ASP A 46 1.51 5.01 -2.74
N ARG A 47 0.77 4.50 -1.75
CA ARG A 47 0.33 5.30 -0.60
C ARG A 47 1.47 5.72 0.31
N LEU A 48 2.46 4.86 0.53
CA LEU A 48 3.66 5.23 1.31
C LEU A 48 4.46 6.32 0.61
N VAL A 49 4.64 6.25 -0.70
CA VAL A 49 5.28 7.31 -1.48
C VAL A 49 4.50 8.62 -1.36
N GLN A 50 3.15 8.58 -1.43
CA GLN A 50 2.32 9.76 -1.20
C GLN A 50 2.51 10.36 0.21
N VAL A 51 2.55 9.55 1.26
CA VAL A 51 2.83 10.02 2.64
C VAL A 51 4.18 10.74 2.69
N LEU A 52 5.22 10.15 2.08
CA LEU A 52 6.57 10.69 2.09
C LEU A 52 6.69 12.00 1.30
N VAL A 53 6.05 12.08 0.14
CA VAL A 53 6.08 13.28 -0.73
C VAL A 53 5.27 14.43 -0.13
N PHE A 54 4.07 14.15 0.36
CA PHE A 54 3.16 15.18 0.87
C PHE A 54 3.36 15.51 2.35
N GLY A 55 4.11 14.69 3.10
CA GLY A 55 4.31 14.84 4.53
C GLY A 55 3.02 14.71 5.36
N CYS A 56 1.97 14.11 4.80
CA CYS A 56 0.68 13.95 5.45
C CYS A 56 0.53 12.54 6.05
N GLY A 57 -0.15 12.42 7.19
CA GLY A 57 -0.38 11.12 7.82
C GLY A 57 -1.23 10.19 6.94
N TYR A 58 -0.93 8.89 6.96
CA TYR A 58 -1.62 7.87 6.16
C TYR A 58 -3.16 7.93 6.24
N ARG A 59 -3.72 8.23 7.41
CA ARG A 59 -5.18 8.39 7.63
C ARG A 59 -5.78 9.56 6.82
N LYS A 60 -4.99 10.56 6.45
CA LYS A 60 -5.44 11.67 5.59
C LYS A 60 -5.46 11.29 4.10
N LEU A 61 -4.70 10.28 3.71
CA LEU A 61 -4.69 9.74 2.34
C LEU A 61 -5.73 8.63 2.13
N SER A 62 -6.14 7.94 3.21
CA SER A 62 -7.14 6.87 3.15
C SER A 62 -8.55 7.34 2.79
N VAL A 63 -8.81 8.65 2.79
CA VAL A 63 -10.08 9.26 2.36
C VAL A 63 -10.32 9.07 0.84
N PHE A 64 -9.26 8.80 0.06
CA PHE A 64 -9.40 8.43 -1.35
C PHE A 64 -9.61 6.92 -1.52
N GLN A 65 -10.49 6.34 -0.70
CA GLN A 65 -10.99 4.96 -0.81
C GLN A 65 -12.49 5.03 -0.47
N PRO A 66 -13.41 4.99 -1.45
CA PRO A 66 -14.84 5.24 -1.21
C PRO A 66 -15.56 4.13 -0.41
N TYR A 67 -14.82 3.27 0.29
CA TYR A 67 -15.34 2.09 1.01
C TYR A 67 -14.61 1.83 2.34
N ALA A 68 -13.96 2.84 2.94
CA ALA A 68 -13.32 2.66 4.25
C ALA A 68 -14.33 2.40 5.39
N ASP A 69 -15.61 2.76 5.16
CA ASP A 69 -16.66 2.75 6.18
C ASP A 69 -17.69 1.62 5.97
N ALA A 70 -17.48 0.74 4.99
CA ALA A 70 -18.33 -0.45 4.78
C ALA A 70 -17.78 -1.63 5.60
N TRP A 71 -17.97 -1.54 6.93
CA TRP A 71 -17.85 -2.66 7.87
C TRP A 71 -19.14 -2.77 8.66
#